data_AF-A0A645I8W2-F1
#
_entry.id   AF-A0A645I8W2-F1
#
_cell.length_a   1.000
_cell.length_b   1.000
_cell.length_c   1.000
_cell.angle_alpha   90.00
_cell.angle_beta   90.00
_cell.angle_gamma   90.00
#
_symmetry.space_group_name_H-M   'P 1'
#
loop_
_entity.id
_entity.type
_entity.pdbx_description
1 polymer ?
#
loop_
_entity_poly.entity_id
_entity_poly.type
_entity_poly.pdbx_seq_one_letter_code
_entity_poly.pdbx_strand_id
1 'polypeptide(L)'
;MTTNGLTFLLDVPRVDHGERVFMQMGEVAKRFADTLHGALVDDNRQPLSDSQLDHIRREFIGKPQATMAGFGLAAGSPQALRLFS
;
A
#
# COMPACT_ATOMS: atom_id res chain seq x y z
N MET A 1 5.30 24.99 -11.64
CA MET A 1 5.88 23.97 -10.73
C MET A 1 5.69 22.61 -11.38
N THR A 2 6.73 21.77 -11.45
CA THR A 2 6.69 20.42 -12.04
C THR A 2 7.36 19.42 -11.08
N THR A 3 6.99 18.14 -11.17
CA THR A 3 7.60 17.04 -10.41
C THR A 3 7.84 15.85 -11.33
N ASN A 4 8.84 15.02 -11.02
CA ASN A 4 9.15 13.81 -11.77
C ASN A 4 8.25 12.62 -11.42
N GLY A 5 7.43 12.73 -10.37
CA GLY A 5 6.54 11.66 -9.96
C GLY A 5 5.79 11.95 -8.67
N LEU A 6 4.94 10.98 -8.32
CA LEU A 6 4.18 10.92 -7.09
C LEU A 6 4.40 9.54 -6.48
N THR A 7 4.61 9.48 -5.16
CA THR A 7 4.77 8.23 -4.44
C THR A 7 3.55 8.04 -3.53
N PHE A 8 2.86 6.92 -3.70
CA PHE A 8 1.82 6.47 -2.79
C PHE A 8 2.43 5.47 -1.82
N LEU A 9 2.23 5.67 -0.52
CA LEU A 9 2.81 4.83 0.53
C LEU A 9 1.71 4.37 1.48
N LEU A 10 1.73 3.08 1.80
CA LEU A 10 0.87 2.47 2.80
C LEU A 10 1.74 1.94 3.93
N ASP A 11 1.51 2.47 5.13
CA ASP A 11 2.18 2.01 6.34
C ASP A 11 1.41 0.83 6.93
N VAL A 12 1.87 -0.39 6.63
CA VAL A 12 1.18 -1.65 6.91
C VAL A 12 0.72 -1.80 8.36
N PRO A 13 1.54 -1.53 9.40
CA PRO A 13 1.09 -1.66 10.77
C PRO A 13 0.11 -0.56 11.22
N ARG A 14 0.11 0.61 10.58
CA ARG A 14 -0.68 1.78 11.00
C ARG A 14 -2.01 1.91 10.27
N VAL A 15 -2.20 1.18 9.17
CA VAL A 15 -3.44 1.23 8.38
C VAL A 15 -4.31 0.03 8.71
N ASP A 16 -5.51 0.30 9.23
CA ASP A 16 -6.53 -0.74 9.41
C ASP A 16 -7.07 -1.21 8.05
N HIS A 17 -7.46 -2.49 7.96
CA HIS A 17 -7.92 -3.13 6.72
C HIS A 17 -6.97 -2.93 5.51
N GLY A 18 -5.67 -3.16 5.70
CA GLY A 18 -4.63 -2.76 4.75
C GLY A 18 -4.82 -3.28 3.32
N GLU A 19 -5.29 -4.52 3.15
CA GLU A 19 -5.53 -5.08 1.81
C GLU A 19 -6.57 -4.28 1.01
N ARG A 20 -7.64 -3.80 1.68
CA ARG A 20 -8.68 -2.99 1.04
C ARG A 20 -8.15 -1.60 0.69
N VAL A 21 -7.46 -0.97 1.65
CA VAL A 21 -6.90 0.38 1.46
C VAL A 21 -5.86 0.38 0.35
N PHE A 22 -5.03 -0.66 0.25
CA PHE A 22 -4.05 -0.81 -0.82
C PHE A 22 -4.70 -0.87 -2.21
N MET A 23 -5.81 -1.63 -2.37
CA MET A 23 -6.52 -1.67 -3.65
C MET A 23 -7.10 -0.31 -4.01
N GLN A 24 -7.67 0.41 -3.04
CA GLN A 24 -8.16 1.77 -3.26
C GLN A 24 -7.03 2.73 -3.65
N MET A 25 -5.87 2.62 -2.99
CA MET A 25 -4.66 3.37 -3.33
C MET A 25 -4.20 3.07 -4.76
N GLY A 26 -4.21 1.81 -5.17
CA GLY A 26 -3.88 1.39 -6.54
C GLY A 26 -4.82 2.02 -7.58
N GLU A 27 -6.13 2.04 -7.33
CA GLU A 27 -7.10 2.67 -8.23
C GLU A 27 -6.90 4.19 -8.34
N VAL A 28 -6.54 4.87 -7.25
CA VAL A 28 -6.16 6.29 -7.29
C VAL A 28 -4.89 6.48 -8.11
N ALA A 29 -3.85 5.67 -7.86
CA ALA A 29 -2.58 5.78 -8.55
C ALA A 29 -2.71 5.56 -10.08
N LYS A 30 -3.53 4.59 -10.50
CA LYS A 30 -3.87 4.37 -11.92
C LYS A 30 -4.52 5.59 -12.56
N ARG A 31 -5.52 6.20 -11.91
CA ARG A 31 -6.17 7.43 -12.41
C ARG A 31 -5.19 8.58 -12.57
N PHE A 32 -4.21 8.71 -11.65
CA PHE A 32 -3.15 9.70 -11.77
C PHE A 32 -2.22 9.39 -12.96
N ALA A 33 -1.80 8.14 -13.13
CA ALA A 33 -0.99 7.72 -14.27
C ALA A 33 -1.71 8.03 -15.59
N ASP A 34 -2.99 7.69 -15.71
CA ASP A 34 -3.79 7.97 -16.91
C ASP A 34 -3.92 9.47 -17.19
N THR A 35 -4.26 10.26 -16.17
CA THR A 35 -4.51 11.70 -16.34
C THR A 35 -3.23 12.49 -16.62
N LEU A 36 -2.12 12.11 -16.00
CA LEU A 36 -0.84 12.79 -16.10
C LEU A 36 0.08 12.20 -17.17
N HIS A 37 -0.38 11.20 -17.92
CA HIS A 37 0.42 10.45 -18.90
C HIS A 37 1.70 9.86 -18.26
N GLY A 38 1.57 9.36 -17.03
CA GLY A 38 2.61 8.69 -16.28
C GLY A 38 2.51 7.16 -16.36
N ALA A 39 3.35 6.48 -15.59
CA ALA A 39 3.33 5.02 -15.44
C ALA A 39 3.26 4.65 -13.96
N LEU A 40 2.46 3.62 -13.64
CA LEU A 40 2.45 3.03 -12.31
C LEU A 40 3.63 2.04 -12.20
N VAL A 41 4.52 2.31 -11.25
CA VAL A 41 5.74 1.52 -11.03
C VAL A 41 5.93 1.17 -9.57
N ASP A 42 6.73 0.14 -9.30
CA ASP A 42 7.22 -0.18 -7.96
C ASP A 42 8.44 0.68 -7.55
N ASP A 43 9.01 0.38 -6.38
CA ASP A 43 10.21 1.02 -5.84
C ASP A 43 11.46 0.82 -6.72
N ASN A 44 11.51 -0.28 -7.47
CA ASN A 44 12.56 -0.60 -8.43
C ASN A 44 12.27 -0.03 -9.84
N ARG A 45 11.25 0.84 -9.97
CA ARG A 45 10.79 1.45 -11.22
C ARG A 45 10.31 0.44 -12.28
N GLN A 46 9.91 -0.75 -11.85
CA GLN A 46 9.30 -1.73 -12.73
C GLN A 46 7.80 -1.45 -12.86
N PRO A 47 7.22 -1.52 -14.07
CA PRO A 47 5.78 -1.37 -14.25
C PRO A 47 4.99 -2.38 -13.40
N LEU A 48 3.89 -1.91 -12.81
CA LEU A 48 2.98 -2.73 -12.01
C LEU A 48 1.75 -3.13 -12.82
N SER A 49 1.56 -4.43 -13.00
CA SER A 49 0.32 -5.05 -13.49
C SER A 49 -0.65 -5.36 -12.34
N ASP A 50 -1.91 -5.64 -12.68
CA ASP A 50 -2.93 -6.03 -11.69
C ASP A 50 -2.57 -7.29 -10.91
N SER A 51 -1.90 -8.26 -11.54
CA SER A 51 -1.45 -9.48 -10.86
C SER A 51 -0.32 -9.19 -9.87
N GLN A 52 0.60 -8.27 -10.20
CA GLN A 52 1.63 -7.81 -9.26
C GLN A 52 1.02 -7.02 -8.10
N LEU A 53 0.01 -6.18 -8.35
CA LEU A 53 -0.72 -5.50 -7.28
C LEU A 53 -1.43 -6.49 -6.35
N ASP A 54 -2.08 -7.53 -6.89
CA ASP A 54 -2.71 -8.56 -6.06
C ASP A 54 -1.68 -9.38 -5.26
N HIS A 55 -0.51 -9.67 -5.86
CA HIS A 55 0.60 -10.29 -5.17
C HIS A 55 1.08 -9.43 -3.99
N ILE A 56 1.30 -8.13 -4.22
CA ILE A 56 1.74 -7.21 -3.18
C ILE A 56 0.73 -7.13 -2.04
N ARG A 57 -0.56 -7.01 -2.39
CA ARG A 57 -1.67 -6.98 -1.44
C ARG A 57 -1.63 -8.17 -0.48
N ARG A 58 -1.47 -9.39 -1.00
CA ARG A 58 -1.47 -10.60 -0.16
C ARG A 58 -0.18 -10.76 0.63
N GLU A 59 0.97 -10.62 -0.03
CA GLU A 59 2.26 -10.97 0.54
C GLU A 59 2.83 -9.93 1.49
N PHE A 60 2.72 -8.64 1.14
CA PHE A 60 3.36 -7.57 1.91
C PHE A 60 2.39 -6.81 2.81
N ILE A 61 1.09 -7.10 2.74
CA ILE A 61 0.06 -6.42 3.54
C ILE A 61 -0.76 -7.43 4.31
N GLY A 62 -1.43 -8.35 3.61
CA GLY A 62 -2.27 -9.38 4.23
C GLY A 62 -1.50 -10.25 5.22
N LYS A 63 -0.37 -10.84 4.79
CA LYS A 63 0.45 -11.69 5.67
C LYS A 63 0.98 -10.94 6.91
N PRO A 64 1.64 -9.77 6.80
CA PRO A 64 2.09 -9.04 7.98
C PRO A 64 0.96 -8.66 8.93
N GLN A 65 -0.19 -8.16 8.43
CA GLN A 65 -1.31 -7.80 9.29
C GLN A 65 -1.91 -9.03 10.00
N ALA A 66 -1.98 -10.18 9.32
CA ALA A 66 -2.39 -11.44 9.94
C ALA A 66 -1.40 -11.89 11.04
N THR A 67 -0.09 -11.75 10.80
CA THR A 67 0.95 -12.01 11.81
C THR A 67 0.79 -11.09 13.02
N MET A 68 0.58 -9.79 12.80
CA MET A 68 0.38 -8.84 13.89
C MET A 68 -0.87 -9.17 14.72
N ALA A 69 -1.97 -9.52 14.06
CA ALA A 69 -3.18 -9.97 14.73
C ALA A 69 -2.94 -11.23 15.60
N GLY A 70 -2.11 -12.16 15.12
CA GLY A 70 -1.67 -13.33 15.90
C GLY A 70 -0.93 -13.00 17.20
N PHE A 71 -0.31 -11.81 17.29
CA PHE A 71 0.33 -11.29 18.50
C PHE A 71 -0.58 -10.35 19.32
N GLY A 72 -1.87 -10.26 18.99
CA GLY A 72 -2.80 -9.32 19.65
C GLY A 72 -2.56 -7.85 19.27
N LEU A 73 -1.78 -7.58 18.22
CA LEU A 73 -1.44 -6.24 17.73
C LEU A 73 -2.21 -5.96 16.44
N ALA A 74 -3.53 -5.78 16.48
CA ALA A 74 -4.29 -5.46 15.27
C ALA A 74 -3.73 -4.19 14.59
N ALA A 75 -3.53 -4.23 13.28
CA ALA A 75 -3.06 -3.07 12.51
C ALA A 75 -4.03 -1.89 12.65
N GLY A 76 -3.50 -0.67 12.69
CA GLY A 76 -4.30 0.55 12.93
C GLY A 76 -4.90 0.69 14.34
N SER A 77 -4.72 -0.28 15.23
CA SER A 77 -5.12 -0.15 16.64
C SER A 77 -4.32 0.94 17.37
N PRO A 78 -4.83 1.52 18.47
CA PRO A 78 -4.07 2.48 19.26
C PRO A 78 -2.69 1.98 19.71
N GLN A 79 -2.58 0.68 20.01
CA GLN A 79 -1.32 0.06 20.39
C GLN A 79 -0.35 -0.05 19.20
N ALA A 80 -0.83 -0.45 18.03
CA ALA A 80 -0.01 -0.47 16.81
C ALA A 80 0.46 0.94 16.44
N LEU A 81 -0.44 1.94 16.47
CA LEU A 81 -0.08 3.33 16.18
C LEU A 81 0.99 3.88 17.14
N ARG A 82 0.96 3.50 18.42
CA ARG A 82 1.99 3.91 19.40
C ARG A 82 3.32 3.18 19.23
N LEU A 83 3.29 1.94 18.75
CA LEU A 83 4.49 1.13 18.56
C LEU A 83 5.26 1.52 17.30
N PHE A 84 4.54 1.91 16.25
CA PHE A 84 5.09 2.23 14.92
C PHE A 84 5.03 3.74 14.60
N SER A 85 5.07 4.60 15.63
CA SER A 85 5.11 6.07 15.50
C SER A 85 6.52 6.62 15.36
#